data_AF-A0AAE6CGE7-F1
#
_entry.id   AF-A0AAE6CGE7-F1
#
_cell.length_a   1.000
_cell.length_b   1.000
_cell.length_c   1.000
_cell.angle_alpha   90.00
_cell.angle_beta   90.00
_cell.angle_gamma   90.00
#
_symmetry.space_group_name_H-M   'P 1'
#
loop_
_entity.id
_entity.type
_entity.pdbx_description
1 polymer ?
#
loop_
_entity_poly.entity_id
_entity_poly.type
_entity_poly.pdbx_seq_one_letter_code
_entity_poly.pdbx_strand_id
1 'polypeptide(L)'
;MAYTVRFETMGDATPFNNGEQLKINNALGMLETILAESITLPKCSSINRWFGGGNIKSVLEGLNNMHKYLTRKCTSLTFVSAPRHPKDYIGWVRPMVKVGLNPYDSDFDNQLGQSSHRNNDNFFHRLNNNAPQSKKYTVKETTGTFRANCGYVNVQSGLRIYLTPGYLSGNFDENDRNDEQWFKFRCVAHELSHRILDTIDIAYGEHECVRLAIGSDKRASLNNADNWGLFLAEIYKFRNLRALPN
;
A
#
# COMPACT_ATOMS: atom_id res chain seq x y z
N MET A 1 -10.15 5.48 15.93
CA MET A 1 -10.34 4.94 14.57
C MET A 1 -11.79 5.07 14.17
N ALA A 2 -12.07 5.57 12.96
CA ALA A 2 -13.44 5.80 12.46
C ALA A 2 -14.03 4.58 11.71
N TYR A 3 -13.21 3.56 11.44
CA TYR A 3 -13.59 2.34 10.74
C TYR A 3 -13.52 1.11 11.65
N THR A 4 -14.19 0.04 11.24
CA THR A 4 -14.06 -1.28 11.87
C THR A 4 -12.85 -2.02 11.32
N VAL A 5 -12.03 -2.59 12.21
CA VAL A 5 -10.98 -3.55 11.83
C VAL A 5 -11.53 -4.96 11.91
N ARG A 6 -11.34 -5.77 10.87
CA ARG A 6 -11.76 -7.16 10.79
C ARG A 6 -10.59 -8.06 10.43
N PHE A 7 -10.64 -9.30 10.89
CA PHE A 7 -9.66 -10.33 10.58
C PHE A 7 -10.38 -11.52 9.97
N GLU A 8 -9.91 -11.93 8.80
CA GLU A 8 -10.45 -13.03 8.02
C GLU A 8 -9.32 -13.97 7.59
N THR A 9 -9.72 -15.14 7.13
CA THR A 9 -8.83 -16.24 6.78
C THR A 9 -9.25 -16.75 5.41
N MET A 10 -8.30 -16.88 4.48
CA MET A 10 -8.60 -17.38 3.13
C MET A 10 -8.44 -18.90 3.07
N GLY A 11 -9.54 -19.63 2.87
CA GLY A 11 -9.53 -21.09 2.79
C GLY A 11 -8.98 -21.74 4.06
N ASP A 12 -8.06 -22.69 3.91
CA ASP A 12 -7.48 -23.46 5.02
C ASP A 12 -6.30 -22.74 5.73
N ALA A 13 -6.26 -21.41 5.63
CA ALA A 13 -5.20 -20.63 6.22
C ALA A 13 -5.23 -20.63 7.75
N THR A 14 -4.08 -20.45 8.40
CA THR A 14 -4.05 -20.23 9.85
C THR A 14 -4.68 -18.86 10.16
N PRO A 15 -5.69 -18.78 11.04
CA PRO A 15 -6.25 -17.51 11.48
C PRO A 15 -5.21 -16.65 12.20
N PHE A 16 -5.40 -15.33 12.17
CA PHE A 16 -4.59 -14.42 12.99
C PHE A 16 -4.82 -14.73 14.47
N ASN A 17 -3.75 -15.06 15.19
CA ASN A 17 -3.82 -15.16 16.65
C ASN A 17 -3.98 -13.75 17.28
N ASN A 18 -4.39 -13.71 18.55
CA ASN A 18 -4.64 -12.44 19.26
C ASN A 18 -3.42 -11.50 19.28
N GLY A 19 -2.19 -12.04 19.32
CA GLY A 19 -0.97 -11.24 19.29
C GLY A 19 -0.78 -10.53 17.96
N GLU A 20 -1.01 -11.22 16.85
CA GLU A 20 -0.94 -10.63 15.51
C GLU A 20 -2.03 -9.59 15.26
N GLN A 21 -3.25 -9.86 15.72
CA GLN A 21 -4.34 -8.88 15.67
C GLN A 21 -3.99 -7.61 16.45
N LEU A 22 -3.39 -7.75 17.64
CA LEU A 22 -2.95 -6.61 18.45
C LEU A 22 -1.86 -5.80 17.76
N LYS A 23 -0.86 -6.45 17.15
CA LYS A 23 0.21 -5.77 16.40
C LYS A 23 -0.36 -4.96 15.22
N ILE A 24 -1.29 -5.53 14.46
CA ILE A 24 -1.96 -4.84 13.35
C ILE A 24 -2.76 -3.63 13.85
N ASN A 25 -3.56 -3.80 14.91
CA ASN A 25 -4.32 -2.69 15.49
C ASN A 25 -3.41 -1.56 15.99
N ASN A 26 -2.29 -1.89 16.63
CA ASN A 26 -1.31 -0.90 17.08
C ASN A 26 -0.67 -0.17 15.88
N ALA A 27 -0.31 -0.89 14.82
CA ALA A 27 0.23 -0.29 13.60
C ALA A 27 -0.75 0.71 12.96
N LEU A 28 -2.05 0.38 12.91
CA LEU A 28 -3.08 1.28 12.39
C LEU A 28 -3.31 2.52 13.24
N GLY A 29 -3.38 2.36 14.57
CA GLY A 29 -3.51 3.51 15.48
C GLY A 29 -2.33 4.47 15.39
N MET A 30 -1.12 3.91 15.25
CA MET A 30 0.09 4.70 15.03
C MET A 30 0.09 5.39 13.66
N LEU A 31 -0.43 4.73 12.62
CA LEU A 31 -0.48 5.29 11.27
C LEU A 31 -1.36 6.53 11.22
N GLU A 32 -2.56 6.49 11.80
CA GLU A 32 -3.44 7.66 11.88
C GLU A 32 -2.74 8.85 12.55
N THR A 33 -2.05 8.58 13.66
CA THR A 33 -1.37 9.63 14.42
C THR A 33 -0.18 10.22 13.64
N ILE A 34 0.64 9.35 13.03
CA ILE A 34 1.78 9.76 12.20
C ILE A 34 1.32 10.58 11.00
N LEU A 35 0.21 10.21 10.35
CA LEU A 35 -0.34 10.97 9.24
C LEU A 35 -0.75 12.38 9.70
N ALA A 36 -1.51 12.49 10.80
CA ALA A 36 -1.95 13.78 11.33
C ALA A 36 -0.77 14.69 11.71
N GLU A 37 0.25 14.14 12.38
CA GLU A 37 1.47 14.86 12.75
C GLU A 37 2.28 15.29 11.54
N SER A 38 2.46 14.40 10.55
CA SER A 38 3.27 14.68 9.35
C SER A 38 2.65 15.72 8.44
N ILE A 39 1.32 15.86 8.45
CA ILE A 39 0.61 16.95 7.78
C ILE A 39 0.85 18.28 8.49
N THR A 40 0.84 18.28 9.84
CA THR A 40 0.95 19.49 10.65
C THR A 40 2.40 20.00 10.75
N LEU A 41 3.35 19.08 10.87
CA LEU A 41 4.78 19.34 11.04
C LEU A 41 5.61 18.50 10.05
N PRO A 42 5.68 18.92 8.78
CA PRO A 42 6.34 18.16 7.73
C PRO A 42 7.83 17.96 8.03
N LYS A 43 8.28 16.70 7.99
CA LYS A 43 9.71 16.36 8.16
C LYS A 43 10.45 16.51 6.85
N CYS A 44 10.81 17.75 6.49
CA CYS A 44 11.41 18.07 5.18
C CYS A 44 12.66 17.24 4.83
N SER A 45 13.52 16.93 5.81
CA SER A 45 14.70 16.07 5.59
C SER A 45 14.30 14.64 5.19
N SER A 46 13.37 14.02 5.91
CA SER A 46 12.82 12.70 5.59
C SER A 46 12.09 12.73 4.25
N ILE A 47 11.28 13.77 3.98
CA ILE A 47 10.60 13.92 2.68
C ILE A 47 11.62 13.97 1.54
N ASN A 48 12.68 14.77 1.68
CA ASN A 48 13.71 14.86 0.64
C ASN A 48 14.47 13.54 0.45
N ARG A 49 14.70 12.77 1.51
CA ARG A 49 15.33 11.44 1.42
C ARG A 49 14.49 10.46 0.60
N TRP A 50 13.20 10.39 0.90
CA TRP A 50 12.31 9.37 0.32
C TRP A 50 11.63 9.79 -0.96
N PHE A 51 11.50 11.09 -1.23
CA PHE A 51 10.81 11.58 -2.42
C PHE A 51 11.66 12.51 -3.28
N GLY A 52 12.84 12.93 -2.83
CA GLY A 52 13.67 13.89 -3.53
C GLY A 52 13.25 15.34 -3.29
N GLY A 53 14.13 16.27 -3.64
CA GLY A 53 13.87 17.70 -3.49
C GLY A 53 12.71 18.20 -4.37
N GLY A 54 11.92 19.14 -3.84
CA GLY A 54 10.81 19.78 -4.57
C GLY A 54 9.46 19.07 -4.48
N ASN A 55 9.40 17.88 -3.85
CA ASN A 55 8.19 17.07 -3.76
C ASN A 55 7.34 17.29 -2.49
N ILE A 56 7.71 18.25 -1.63
CA ILE A 56 7.05 18.49 -0.33
C ILE A 56 5.53 18.66 -0.48
N LYS A 57 5.08 19.49 -1.43
CA LYS A 57 3.64 19.72 -1.66
C LYS A 57 2.90 18.42 -2.04
N SER A 58 3.44 17.67 -2.99
CA SER A 58 2.85 16.41 -3.47
C SER A 58 2.80 15.35 -2.37
N VAL A 59 3.82 15.33 -1.50
CA VAL A 59 3.85 14.43 -0.33
C VAL A 59 2.77 14.81 0.67
N LEU A 60 2.63 16.10 1.00
CA LEU A 60 1.57 16.58 1.90
C LEU A 60 0.16 16.31 1.37
N GLU A 61 -0.05 16.47 0.06
CA GLU A 61 -1.31 16.08 -0.58
C GLU A 61 -1.59 14.57 -0.44
N GLY A 62 -0.58 13.72 -0.67
CA GLY A 62 -0.71 12.27 -0.47
C GLY A 62 -1.00 11.89 0.98
N LEU A 63 -0.29 12.48 1.95
CA LEU A 63 -0.56 12.26 3.38
C LEU A 63 -1.99 12.68 3.76
N ASN A 64 -2.43 13.84 3.29
CA ASN A 64 -3.79 14.31 3.52
C ASN A 64 -4.84 13.40 2.89
N ASN A 65 -4.58 12.84 1.70
CA ASN A 65 -5.45 11.87 1.05
C ASN A 65 -5.55 10.56 1.85
N MET A 66 -4.43 10.02 2.33
CA MET A 66 -4.42 8.85 3.23
C MET A 66 -5.19 9.13 4.53
N HIS A 67 -4.90 10.26 5.17
CA HIS A 67 -5.56 10.65 6.42
C HIS A 67 -7.07 10.84 6.24
N LYS A 68 -7.51 11.56 5.20
CA LYS A 68 -8.94 11.76 4.90
C LYS A 68 -9.63 10.44 4.56
N TYR A 69 -8.96 9.55 3.83
CA TYR A 69 -9.51 8.23 3.56
C TYR A 69 -9.78 7.48 4.86
N LEU A 70 -8.76 7.30 5.70
CA LEU A 70 -8.84 6.54 6.93
C LEU A 70 -9.80 7.16 7.96
N THR A 71 -9.88 8.49 8.04
CA THR A 71 -10.69 9.16 9.07
C THR A 71 -12.12 9.51 8.64
N ARG A 72 -12.39 9.62 7.33
CA ARG A 72 -13.69 10.15 6.85
C ARG A 72 -14.42 9.23 5.89
N LYS A 73 -13.72 8.33 5.21
CA LYS A 73 -14.30 7.53 4.12
C LYS A 73 -14.26 6.03 4.38
N CYS A 74 -13.20 5.55 5.01
CA CYS A 74 -13.05 4.16 5.33
C CYS A 74 -14.10 3.77 6.36
N THR A 75 -14.91 2.76 6.03
CA THR A 75 -15.88 2.11 6.92
C THR A 75 -15.27 0.85 7.52
N SER A 76 -14.36 0.18 6.80
CA SER A 76 -13.73 -1.05 7.27
C SER A 76 -12.39 -1.36 6.60
N LEU A 77 -11.45 -1.85 7.42
CA LEU A 77 -10.22 -2.51 6.98
C LEU A 77 -10.27 -3.97 7.39
N THR A 78 -10.20 -4.87 6.42
CA THR A 78 -10.22 -6.33 6.65
C THR A 78 -8.85 -6.89 6.34
N PHE A 79 -8.20 -7.51 7.32
CA PHE A 79 -6.95 -8.23 7.10
C PHE A 79 -7.25 -9.70 6.82
N VAL A 80 -6.69 -10.23 5.74
CA VAL A 80 -6.95 -11.59 5.28
C VAL A 80 -5.66 -12.39 5.32
N SER A 81 -5.61 -13.48 6.09
CA SER A 81 -4.48 -14.41 6.09
C SER A 81 -4.48 -15.21 4.78
N ALA A 82 -3.42 -15.08 3.97
CA ALA A 82 -3.32 -15.64 2.62
C ALA A 82 -2.03 -16.45 2.38
N PRO A 83 -1.88 -17.63 3.02
CA PRO A 83 -0.64 -18.41 3.07
C PRO A 83 -0.30 -19.16 1.78
N ARG A 84 -1.27 -19.35 0.87
CA ARG A 84 -1.05 -20.05 -0.41
C ARG A 84 -0.53 -19.12 -1.52
N HIS A 85 -0.35 -17.83 -1.24
CA HIS A 85 0.25 -16.91 -2.19
C HIS A 85 1.78 -17.09 -2.22
N PRO A 86 2.46 -16.92 -3.37
CA PRO A 86 3.92 -17.05 -3.47
C PRO A 86 4.67 -16.29 -2.36
N LYS A 87 5.70 -16.95 -1.82
CA LYS A 87 6.48 -16.48 -0.65
C LYS A 87 7.19 -15.15 -0.87
N ASP A 88 7.35 -14.73 -2.11
CA ASP A 88 8.09 -13.51 -2.49
C ASP A 88 7.27 -12.23 -2.34
N TYR A 89 5.97 -12.34 -2.02
CA TYR A 89 5.10 -11.19 -1.76
C TYR A 89 4.91 -11.02 -0.27
N ILE A 90 4.77 -9.78 0.21
CA ILE A 90 4.46 -9.48 1.63
C ILE A 90 2.94 -9.32 1.83
N GLY A 91 2.24 -8.76 0.84
CA GLY A 91 0.80 -8.61 0.86
C GLY A 91 0.24 -8.12 -0.47
N TRP A 92 -1.06 -7.87 -0.50
CA TRP A 92 -1.72 -7.05 -1.52
C TRP A 92 -3.03 -6.47 -0.99
N VAL A 93 -3.49 -5.34 -1.54
CA VAL A 93 -4.77 -4.72 -1.18
C VAL A 93 -5.84 -4.89 -2.27
N ARG A 94 -7.09 -5.15 -1.87
CA ARG A 94 -8.27 -5.16 -2.74
C ARG A 94 -9.40 -4.29 -2.16
N PRO A 95 -10.23 -3.68 -3.00
CA PRO A 95 -11.46 -3.04 -2.52
C PRO A 95 -12.45 -4.10 -1.99
N MET A 96 -13.25 -3.74 -0.98
CA MET A 96 -14.37 -4.57 -0.54
C MET A 96 -15.49 -4.54 -1.57
N VAL A 97 -15.70 -5.65 -2.28
CA VAL A 97 -16.86 -5.81 -3.16
C VAL A 97 -18.13 -5.52 -2.35
N LYS A 98 -19.01 -4.64 -2.86
CA LYS A 98 -20.33 -4.44 -2.26
C LYS A 98 -21.05 -5.78 -2.26
N VAL A 99 -21.31 -6.33 -1.08
CA VAL A 99 -22.15 -7.51 -0.91
C VAL A 99 -23.51 -7.19 -1.55
N GLY A 100 -23.84 -7.87 -2.65
CA GLY A 100 -25.01 -7.59 -3.50
C GLY A 100 -24.70 -7.48 -5.00
N LEU A 101 -23.42 -7.37 -5.39
CA LEU A 101 -22.99 -7.69 -6.75
C LEU A 101 -22.42 -9.12 -6.75
N ASN A 102 -22.81 -9.88 -7.77
CA ASN A 102 -22.70 -11.33 -7.88
C ASN A 102 -21.31 -11.87 -7.43
N PRO A 103 -21.23 -12.83 -6.48
CA PRO A 103 -19.96 -13.48 -6.13
C PRO A 103 -19.34 -14.29 -7.30
N TYR A 104 -20.07 -14.42 -8.41
CA TYR A 104 -19.64 -15.05 -9.66
C TYR A 104 -19.13 -14.09 -10.75
N ASP A 105 -18.67 -12.88 -10.42
CA ASP A 105 -17.63 -12.22 -11.26
C ASP A 105 -16.27 -12.96 -11.08
N SER A 106 -16.32 -14.28 -11.31
CA SER A 106 -15.30 -15.30 -11.06
C SER A 106 -14.25 -15.39 -12.18
N ASP A 107 -14.23 -14.44 -13.11
CA ASP A 107 -13.26 -14.42 -14.22
C ASP A 107 -11.83 -14.14 -13.77
N PHE A 108 -11.59 -13.90 -12.48
CA PHE A 108 -10.24 -13.71 -11.95
C PHE A 108 -9.64 -14.86 -11.15
N ASP A 109 -10.44 -15.77 -10.59
CA ASP A 109 -9.90 -16.85 -9.76
C ASP A 109 -9.41 -18.06 -10.59
N ASN A 110 -9.81 -18.16 -11.88
CA ASN A 110 -9.35 -19.21 -12.79
C ASN A 110 -8.04 -18.92 -13.55
N GLN A 111 -7.34 -17.80 -13.28
CA GLN A 111 -6.04 -17.49 -13.92
C GLN A 111 -4.80 -17.77 -13.05
N LEU A 112 -4.95 -18.36 -11.86
CA LEU A 112 -3.81 -18.65 -10.97
C LEU A 112 -3.03 -19.94 -11.33
N GLY A 113 -3.35 -20.57 -12.47
CA GLY A 113 -2.64 -21.74 -13.00
C GLY A 113 -1.73 -21.46 -14.21
N GLN A 114 -1.67 -20.22 -14.72
CA GLN A 114 -0.76 -19.84 -15.79
C GLN A 114 -0.08 -18.53 -15.44
N SER A 115 1.25 -18.54 -15.48
CA SER A 115 2.11 -17.36 -15.47
C SER A 115 1.59 -16.34 -16.49
N SER A 116 0.78 -15.40 -16.03
CA SER A 116 0.26 -14.30 -16.82
C SER A 116 0.36 -13.07 -15.95
N HIS A 117 1.41 -12.30 -16.21
CA HIS A 117 1.50 -10.92 -15.81
C HIS A 117 0.17 -10.23 -16.12
N ARG A 118 -0.47 -9.66 -15.10
CA ARG A 118 -1.46 -8.60 -15.30
C ARG A 118 -0.71 -7.36 -15.76
N ASN A 119 -0.30 -7.38 -17.01
CA ASN A 119 0.09 -6.21 -17.73
C ASN A 119 -1.19 -5.42 -18.07
N ASN A 120 -1.17 -4.13 -17.75
CA ASN A 120 -1.88 -3.15 -18.58
C ASN A 120 -1.14 -3.10 -19.94
N ASP A 121 -1.31 -4.13 -20.78
CA ASP A 121 -0.45 -4.45 -21.93
C ASP A 121 -0.46 -3.42 -23.07
N ASN A 122 0.74 -2.99 -23.52
CA ASN A 122 1.02 -2.59 -24.92
C ASN A 122 2.52 -2.30 -25.14
N PHE A 123 3.35 -3.34 -25.38
CA PHE A 123 4.07 -3.57 -26.67
C PHE A 123 5.09 -4.72 -26.55
N PHE A 124 4.82 -5.86 -27.21
CA PHE A 124 5.85 -6.71 -27.82
C PHE A 124 5.35 -7.14 -29.22
N HIS A 125 6.22 -7.01 -30.22
CA HIS A 125 5.96 -7.37 -31.62
C HIS A 125 5.74 -8.88 -31.83
N ARG A 126 4.72 -9.29 -32.61
CA ARG A 126 4.83 -9.69 -34.05
C ARG A 126 3.54 -10.32 -34.63
N LEU A 127 3.32 -10.00 -35.93
CA LEU A 127 2.63 -10.74 -37.01
C LEU A 127 1.26 -11.42 -36.72
N ASN A 128 0.14 -10.76 -37.02
CA ASN A 128 -0.66 -10.98 -38.23
C ASN A 128 -1.91 -10.09 -38.20
N ASN A 129 -2.17 -9.38 -39.31
CA ASN A 129 -3.30 -8.47 -39.48
C ASN A 129 -4.56 -9.27 -39.83
N ASN A 130 -5.68 -9.01 -39.14
CA ASN A 130 -7.05 -8.92 -39.68
C ASN A 130 -8.10 -9.28 -38.62
N ALA A 131 -8.56 -8.29 -37.85
CA ALA A 131 -9.92 -8.27 -37.28
C ALA A 131 -10.35 -6.84 -36.91
N PRO A 132 -11.63 -6.45 -37.09
CA PRO A 132 -12.04 -5.05 -37.13
C PRO A 132 -12.27 -4.46 -35.73
N GLN A 133 -11.74 -3.26 -35.50
CA GLN A 133 -11.93 -2.46 -34.28
C GLN A 133 -13.28 -1.73 -34.30
N SER A 134 -14.07 -1.86 -33.24
CA SER A 134 -15.03 -0.83 -32.83
C SER A 134 -14.55 -0.16 -31.54
N LYS A 135 -14.35 1.16 -31.63
CA LYS A 135 -13.73 2.01 -30.61
C LYS A 135 -14.68 2.25 -29.43
N LYS A 136 -14.19 2.06 -28.20
CA LYS A 136 -14.63 2.81 -27.02
C LYS A 136 -13.43 3.56 -26.44
N TYR A 137 -13.58 4.87 -26.33
CA TYR A 137 -12.61 5.77 -25.71
C TYR A 137 -12.69 5.63 -24.18
N THR A 138 -11.56 5.36 -23.52
CA THR A 138 -11.41 5.54 -22.07
C THR A 138 -10.19 6.43 -21.84
N VAL A 139 -10.42 7.60 -21.24
CA VAL A 139 -9.37 8.56 -20.87
C VAL A 139 -8.49 7.91 -19.80
N LYS A 140 -7.22 7.68 -20.12
CA LYS A 140 -6.20 7.23 -19.16
C LYS A 140 -5.87 8.40 -18.23
N GLU A 141 -6.51 8.48 -17.06
CA GLU A 141 -6.02 9.37 -15.99
C GLU A 141 -4.59 8.97 -15.64
N THR A 142 -3.70 9.96 -15.59
CA THR A 142 -2.33 9.73 -15.11
C THR A 142 -2.33 9.75 -13.57
N THR A 143 -1.39 9.09 -12.93
CA THR A 143 -1.25 9.10 -11.44
C THR A 143 -1.11 10.52 -10.87
N GLY A 144 -0.62 11.47 -11.68
CA GLY A 144 -0.63 12.90 -11.36
C GLY A 144 -2.03 13.53 -11.25
N THR A 145 -2.97 13.14 -12.13
CA THR A 145 -4.37 13.61 -12.07
C THR A 145 -5.15 12.96 -10.92
N PHE A 146 -4.83 11.70 -10.58
CA PHE A 146 -5.50 11.00 -9.48
C PHE A 146 -5.30 11.72 -8.14
N ARG A 147 -4.06 12.11 -7.81
CA ARG A 147 -3.76 12.74 -6.51
C ARG A 147 -4.26 14.17 -6.41
N ALA A 148 -4.13 14.94 -7.49
CA ALA A 148 -4.57 16.32 -7.56
C ALA A 148 -6.09 16.46 -7.38
N ASN A 149 -6.86 15.46 -7.80
CA ASN A 149 -8.33 15.46 -7.74
C ASN A 149 -8.89 14.76 -6.50
N CYS A 150 -8.16 14.78 -5.37
CA CYS A 150 -8.58 14.07 -4.15
C CYS A 150 -8.83 12.58 -4.40
N GLY A 151 -7.91 11.88 -5.07
CA GLY A 151 -8.06 10.49 -5.57
C GLY A 151 -8.61 9.46 -4.59
N TYR A 152 -8.46 9.68 -3.27
CA TYR A 152 -9.14 8.87 -2.26
C TYR A 152 -10.68 8.85 -2.41
N VAL A 153 -11.29 9.85 -3.03
CA VAL A 153 -12.72 9.93 -3.37
C VAL A 153 -13.13 8.86 -4.38
N ASN A 154 -12.21 8.27 -5.13
CA ASN A 154 -12.48 7.15 -6.04
C ASN A 154 -12.26 5.77 -5.40
N VAL A 155 -11.69 5.72 -4.19
CA VAL A 155 -11.41 4.47 -3.46
C VAL A 155 -12.67 3.96 -2.77
N GLN A 156 -13.02 2.68 -2.86
CA GLN A 156 -14.21 2.18 -2.15
C GLN A 156 -14.11 2.39 -0.63
N SER A 157 -15.23 2.50 0.07
CA SER A 157 -15.25 2.79 1.51
C SER A 157 -14.68 1.64 2.37
N GLY A 158 -14.44 0.45 1.82
CA GLY A 158 -13.76 -0.63 2.55
C GLY A 158 -12.59 -1.20 1.76
N LEU A 159 -11.55 -1.64 2.46
CA LEU A 159 -10.40 -2.34 1.88
C LEU A 159 -10.19 -3.70 2.57
N ARG A 160 -9.66 -4.64 1.79
CA ARG A 160 -9.17 -5.94 2.21
C ARG A 160 -7.67 -5.99 1.96
N ILE A 161 -6.86 -6.18 2.98
CA ILE A 161 -5.40 -6.31 2.89
C ILE A 161 -5.08 -7.77 3.14
N TYR A 162 -4.58 -8.44 2.11
CA TYR A 162 -4.18 -9.84 2.18
C TYR A 162 -2.72 -9.89 2.60
N LEU A 163 -2.43 -10.66 3.64
CA LEU A 163 -1.10 -10.78 4.23
C LEU A 163 -0.58 -12.20 3.97
N THR A 164 0.61 -12.28 3.39
CA THR A 164 1.25 -13.55 3.03
C THR A 164 2.05 -14.11 4.22
N PRO A 165 2.65 -15.31 4.09
CA PRO A 165 3.60 -15.79 5.09
C PRO A 165 4.77 -14.84 5.31
N GLY A 166 5.24 -14.12 4.27
CA GLY A 166 6.34 -13.15 4.41
C GLY A 166 6.04 -12.02 5.38
N TYR A 167 4.77 -11.60 5.50
CA TYR A 167 4.36 -10.65 6.54
C TYR A 167 4.42 -11.25 7.95
N LEU A 168 4.00 -12.51 8.08
CA LEU A 168 3.86 -13.21 9.36
C LEU A 168 5.20 -13.74 9.89
N SER A 169 6.11 -14.12 9.00
CA SER A 169 7.37 -14.80 9.28
C SER A 169 8.60 -13.98 8.90
N GLY A 170 8.46 -12.65 8.76
CA GLY A 170 9.58 -11.79 8.39
C GLY A 170 10.80 -12.08 9.27
N ASN A 171 12.00 -12.07 8.67
CA ASN A 171 13.24 -12.20 9.42
C ASN A 171 13.48 -10.91 10.20
N PHE A 172 12.92 -10.85 11.41
CA PHE A 172 13.10 -9.74 12.33
C PHE A 172 14.37 -9.97 13.15
N ASP A 173 15.07 -8.89 13.49
CA ASP A 173 16.07 -8.98 14.55
C ASP A 173 15.34 -9.22 15.88
N GLU A 174 15.44 -10.44 16.42
CA GLU A 174 14.81 -10.82 17.69
C GLU A 174 15.28 -9.96 18.86
N ASN A 175 16.45 -9.30 18.72
CA ASN A 175 17.00 -8.39 19.71
C ASN A 175 16.44 -6.95 19.59
N ASP A 176 15.82 -6.60 18.47
CA ASP A 176 15.13 -5.32 18.28
C ASP A 176 13.61 -5.55 18.21
N ARG A 177 12.94 -5.48 19.37
CA ARG A 177 11.47 -5.57 19.45
C ARG A 177 10.75 -4.51 18.60
N ASN A 178 11.42 -3.44 18.20
CA ASN A 178 10.84 -2.44 17.31
C ASN A 178 10.96 -2.83 15.83
N ASP A 179 11.85 -3.75 15.47
CA ASP A 179 12.09 -4.15 14.08
C ASP A 179 10.86 -4.87 13.51
N GLU A 180 10.28 -5.82 14.26
CA GLU A 180 9.03 -6.48 13.86
C GLU A 180 7.88 -5.48 13.69
N GLN A 181 7.69 -4.58 14.67
CA GLN A 181 6.59 -3.62 14.62
C GLN A 181 6.78 -2.60 13.49
N TRP A 182 8.02 -2.14 13.30
CA TRP A 182 8.41 -1.24 12.22
C TRP A 182 8.15 -1.89 10.86
N PHE A 183 8.53 -3.15 10.68
CA PHE A 183 8.29 -3.88 9.44
C PHE A 183 6.79 -4.02 9.18
N LYS A 184 6.01 -4.47 10.16
CA LYS A 184 4.55 -4.65 10.01
C LYS A 184 3.87 -3.32 9.69
N PHE A 185 4.27 -2.25 10.38
CA PHE A 185 3.81 -0.89 10.09
C PHE A 185 4.13 -0.48 8.65
N ARG A 186 5.38 -0.65 8.21
CA ARG A 186 5.82 -0.35 6.83
C ARG A 186 4.95 -1.10 5.82
N CYS A 187 4.70 -2.38 6.04
CA CYS A 187 3.90 -3.21 5.14
C CYS A 187 2.46 -2.70 5.03
N VAL A 188 1.80 -2.42 6.16
CA VAL A 188 0.43 -1.87 6.12
C VAL A 188 0.39 -0.53 5.39
N ALA A 189 1.36 0.35 5.63
CA ALA A 189 1.45 1.65 4.96
C ALA A 189 1.71 1.51 3.44
N HIS A 190 2.59 0.59 3.05
CA HIS A 190 2.88 0.23 1.66
C HIS A 190 1.59 -0.22 0.95
N GLU A 191 0.89 -1.20 1.52
CA GLU A 191 -0.34 -1.75 0.93
C GLU A 191 -1.46 -0.72 0.81
N LEU A 192 -1.65 0.12 1.84
CA LEU A 192 -2.63 1.18 1.79
C LEU A 192 -2.31 2.22 0.71
N SER A 193 -1.02 2.49 0.45
CA SER A 193 -0.61 3.45 -0.57
C SER A 193 -1.04 3.02 -1.97
N HIS A 194 -0.99 1.72 -2.30
CA HIS A 194 -1.42 1.20 -3.59
C HIS A 194 -2.85 1.60 -3.90
N ARG A 195 -3.73 1.53 -2.89
CA ARG A 195 -5.14 1.87 -3.11
C ARG A 195 -5.48 3.31 -2.91
N ILE A 196 -4.90 3.97 -1.92
CA ILE A 196 -5.30 5.34 -1.60
C ILE A 196 -4.61 6.37 -2.50
N LEU A 197 -3.39 6.07 -2.94
CA LEU A 197 -2.53 6.98 -3.71
C LEU A 197 -2.23 6.50 -5.12
N ASP A 198 -2.78 5.34 -5.50
CA ASP A 198 -2.57 4.69 -6.81
C ASP A 198 -1.08 4.49 -7.12
N THR A 199 -0.31 4.07 -6.12
CA THR A 199 1.11 3.71 -6.28
C THR A 199 1.26 2.33 -6.90
N ILE A 200 2.44 2.07 -7.45
CA ILE A 200 2.86 0.78 -7.99
C ILE A 200 4.19 0.38 -7.33
N ASP A 201 4.66 -0.84 -7.61
CA ASP A 201 5.95 -1.33 -7.16
C ASP A 201 7.03 -1.11 -8.22
N ILE A 202 7.86 -0.10 -8.00
CA ILE A 202 8.99 0.26 -8.87
C ILE A 202 10.31 -0.22 -8.27
N ALA A 203 10.47 -0.06 -6.96
CA ALA A 203 11.68 -0.37 -6.23
C ALA A 203 11.35 -0.87 -4.83
N TYR A 204 12.11 -1.85 -4.34
CA TYR A 204 11.97 -2.39 -2.99
C TYR A 204 13.25 -2.20 -2.19
N GLY A 205 13.09 -1.89 -0.91
CA GLY A 205 14.19 -1.68 0.02
C GLY A 205 14.73 -0.26 -0.02
N GLU A 206 15.40 0.10 1.08
CA GLU A 206 15.89 1.45 1.31
C GLU A 206 16.81 1.96 0.20
N HIS A 207 17.82 1.17 -0.17
CA HIS A 207 18.82 1.57 -1.16
C HIS A 207 18.17 1.94 -2.50
N GLU A 208 17.31 1.06 -3.02
CA GLU A 208 16.65 1.27 -4.31
C GLU A 208 15.64 2.43 -4.25
N CYS A 209 14.92 2.59 -3.13
CA CYS A 209 13.99 3.69 -2.92
C CYS A 209 14.68 5.06 -2.84
N VAL A 210 15.85 5.16 -2.19
CA VAL A 210 16.66 6.38 -2.16
C VAL A 210 17.24 6.67 -3.54
N ARG A 211 17.70 5.64 -4.27
CA ARG A 211 18.17 5.79 -5.65
C ARG A 211 17.04 6.32 -6.55
N LEU A 212 15.82 5.83 -6.36
CA LEU A 212 14.65 6.31 -7.08
C LEU A 212 14.33 7.79 -6.78
N ALA A 213 14.49 8.22 -5.53
CA ALA A 213 14.25 9.60 -5.10
C ALA A 213 15.26 10.62 -5.67
N ILE A 214 16.53 10.22 -5.84
CA ILE A 214 17.57 11.08 -6.45
C ILE A 214 17.57 11.03 -7.98
N GLY A 215 16.84 10.09 -8.58
CA GLY A 215 16.74 9.90 -10.02
C GLY A 215 16.24 11.13 -10.80
N SER A 216 16.34 11.03 -12.12
CA SER A 216 15.90 12.09 -13.05
C SER A 216 14.38 12.25 -13.08
N ASP A 217 13.63 11.16 -12.97
CA ASP A 217 12.17 11.20 -12.84
C ASP A 217 11.74 11.48 -11.39
N LYS A 218 11.45 12.74 -11.11
CA LYS A 218 10.98 13.19 -9.79
C LYS A 218 9.61 12.64 -9.38
N ARG A 219 8.85 12.02 -10.29
CA ARG A 219 7.56 11.40 -9.97
C ARG A 219 7.68 9.92 -9.63
N ALA A 220 8.78 9.27 -10.00
CA ALA A 220 8.93 7.85 -9.79
C ALA A 220 8.85 7.47 -8.30
N SER A 221 9.56 8.19 -7.42
CA SER A 221 9.49 7.98 -5.96
C SER A 221 8.10 8.26 -5.38
N LEU A 222 7.41 9.28 -5.91
CA LEU A 222 6.02 9.54 -5.54
C LEU A 222 5.10 8.39 -5.93
N ASN A 223 5.37 7.71 -7.05
CA ASN A 223 4.55 6.61 -7.56
C ASN A 223 4.93 5.24 -7.00
N ASN A 224 6.00 5.12 -6.20
CA ASN A 224 6.45 3.85 -5.64
C ASN A 224 5.86 3.61 -4.25
N ALA A 225 5.17 2.49 -4.05
CA ALA A 225 4.53 2.16 -2.77
C ALA A 225 5.54 2.03 -1.63
N ASP A 226 6.71 1.46 -1.90
CA ASP A 226 7.72 1.24 -0.86
C ASP A 226 8.37 2.55 -0.37
N ASN A 227 8.47 3.58 -1.21
CA ASN A 227 8.90 4.91 -0.76
C ASN A 227 7.92 5.49 0.29
N TRP A 228 6.61 5.27 0.14
CA TRP A 228 5.61 5.69 1.14
C TRP A 228 5.70 4.86 2.41
N GLY A 229 5.81 3.53 2.28
CA GLY A 229 5.97 2.62 3.41
C GLY A 229 7.19 2.98 4.26
N LEU A 230 8.34 3.15 3.62
CA LEU A 230 9.61 3.49 4.29
C LEU A 230 9.59 4.89 4.90
N PHE A 231 9.04 5.90 4.21
CA PHE A 231 8.90 7.25 4.76
C PHE A 231 8.07 7.27 6.05
N LEU A 232 6.90 6.64 6.04
CA LEU A 232 6.02 6.60 7.21
C LEU A 232 6.65 5.77 8.34
N ALA A 233 7.33 4.67 7.99
CA ALA A 233 8.00 3.81 8.96
C ALA A 233 9.24 4.48 9.58
N GLU A 234 9.95 5.34 8.85
CA GLU A 234 11.03 6.17 9.40
C GLU A 234 10.47 7.10 10.49
N ILE A 235 9.34 7.76 10.23
CA ILE A 235 8.68 8.63 11.21
C ILE A 235 8.21 7.82 12.43
N TYR A 236 7.65 6.64 12.21
CA TYR A 236 7.31 5.68 13.28
C TYR A 236 8.53 5.37 14.16
N LYS A 237 9.66 5.01 13.54
CA LYS A 237 10.90 4.66 14.23
C LYS A 237 11.42 5.84 15.06
N PHE A 238 11.45 7.05 14.48
CA PHE A 238 11.89 8.25 15.21
C PHE A 238 11.02 8.58 16.43
N ARG A 239 9.71 8.33 16.34
CA ARG A 239 8.78 8.55 17.45
C ARG A 239 8.99 7.56 18.58
N ASN A 240 9.13 6.27 18.27
CA ASN A 240 9.21 5.22 19.28
C ASN A 240 10.61 5.06 19.87
N LEU A 241 11.68 5.38 19.13
CA LEU A 241 13.04 5.37 19.67
C LEU A 241 13.34 6.56 20.60
N ARG A 242 12.57 7.66 20.55
CA ARG A 242 12.69 8.77 21.50
C ARG A 242 11.92 8.56 22.81
N ALA A 243 11.09 7.52 22.88
CA ALA A 243 10.26 7.23 24.05
C ALA A 243 10.90 6.24 25.03
N LEU A 244 12.06 5.67 24.70
CA LEU A 244 12.81 4.82 25.61
C LEU A 244 13.78 5.68 26.43
N PRO A 245 13.67 5.74 27.77
CA PRO A 245 14.69 6.35 28.59
C PRO A 245 15.99 5.54 28.44
N ASN A 246 17.10 6.24 28.24
CA ASN A 246 18.45 5.67 28.33
C ASN A 246 18.70 5.03 29.70
#